data_AF-A0A3D1B2A8-F1
#
_entry.id   AF-A0A3D1B2A8-F1
#
_cell.length_a   1.000
_cell.length_b   1.000
_cell.length_c   1.000
_cell.angle_alpha   90.00
_cell.angle_beta   90.00
_cell.angle_gamma   90.00
#
_symmetry.space_group_name_H-M   'P 1'
#
loop_
_entity.id
_entity.type
_entity.pdbx_description
1 polymer ?
#
loop_
_entity_poly.entity_id
_entity_poly.type
_entity_poly.pdbx_seq_one_letter_code
_entity_poly.pdbx_strand_id
1 'polypeptide(L)'
;MDVKKVIVSGLLAGLVIFIASMLASKIFGVIFPWLDAEYQNESIFRPWTDPLMLLYFAYPFLLGIILAWFWQKTKSIFGENIKGGVNFGVVYWAITSIPGMFITYSSFQVSLLMIISWSVAGLIGAVLAGIVFVKLDSPMLTNKI
;
A
#
# COMPACT_ATOMS: atom_id res chain seq x y z
N MET A 1 -6.76 -21.79 7.00
CA MET A 1 -6.65 -20.32 6.93
C MET A 1 -7.82 -19.75 7.71
N ASP A 2 -7.54 -18.99 8.76
CA ASP A 2 -8.57 -18.34 9.56
C ASP A 2 -9.00 -17.02 8.89
N VAL A 3 -10.26 -16.93 8.49
CA VAL A 3 -10.82 -15.76 7.81
C VAL A 3 -10.85 -14.54 8.72
N LYS A 4 -11.17 -14.70 10.01
CA LYS A 4 -11.17 -13.60 10.99
C LYS A 4 -9.77 -13.02 11.09
N LYS A 5 -8.76 -13.88 11.14
CA LYS A 5 -7.35 -13.45 11.16
C LYS A 5 -6.95 -12.69 9.90
N VAL A 6 -7.36 -13.17 8.72
CA VAL A 6 -7.09 -12.47 7.45
C VAL A 6 -7.71 -11.07 7.45
N ILE A 7 -8.98 -10.95 7.89
CA ILE A 7 -9.67 -9.66 7.94
C ILE A 7 -8.99 -8.71 8.93
N VAL A 8 -8.72 -9.15 10.16
CA VAL A 8 -8.11 -8.29 11.19
C VAL A 8 -6.69 -7.86 10.80
N SER A 9 -5.84 -8.82 10.40
CA SER A 9 -4.48 -8.51 9.94
C SER A 9 -4.50 -7.62 8.70
N GLY A 10 -5.47 -7.84 7.81
CA GLY A 10 -5.66 -7.05 6.61
C GLY A 10 -6.07 -5.61 6.88
N LEU A 11 -7.01 -5.39 7.80
CA LEU A 11 -7.43 -4.05 8.21
C LEU A 11 -6.29 -3.29 8.91
N LEU A 12 -5.52 -3.95 9.77
CA LEU A 12 -4.35 -3.36 10.42
C LEU A 12 -3.25 -3.00 9.41
N ALA A 13 -2.96 -3.89 8.47
CA ALA A 13 -2.03 -3.59 7.39
C ALA A 13 -2.55 -2.44 6.50
N GLY A 14 -3.84 -2.43 6.20
CA GLY A 14 -4.48 -1.35 5.44
C GLY A 14 -4.39 0.01 6.14
N LEU A 15 -4.56 0.04 7.46
CA LEU A 15 -4.35 1.25 8.26
C LEU A 15 -2.89 1.74 8.17
N VAL A 16 -1.92 0.83 8.26
CA VAL A 16 -0.50 1.16 8.13
C VAL A 16 -0.16 1.66 6.73
N ILE A 17 -0.69 1.02 5.68
CA ILE A 17 -0.54 1.49 4.29
C ILE A 17 -1.14 2.89 4.15
N PHE A 18 -2.36 3.11 4.64
CA PHE A 18 -3.02 4.41 4.58
C PHE A 18 -2.18 5.52 5.23
N ILE A 19 -1.72 5.29 6.46
CA ILE A 19 -0.87 6.26 7.18
C ILE A 19 0.44 6.50 6.41
N ALA A 20 1.09 5.44 5.92
CA ALA A 20 2.32 5.57 5.16
C ALA A 20 2.12 6.37 3.86
N SER A 21 1.02 6.13 3.14
CA SER A 21 0.67 6.87 1.92
C SER A 21 0.37 8.34 2.20
N MET A 22 -0.36 8.65 3.27
CA MET A 22 -0.64 10.04 3.68
C MET A 22 0.63 10.78 4.10
N LEU A 23 1.51 10.12 4.86
CA LEU A 23 2.80 10.70 5.24
C LEU A 23 3.71 10.91 4.02
N ALA A 24 3.80 9.94 3.12
CA ALA A 24 4.58 10.07 1.90
C ALA A 24 4.06 11.24 1.05
N SER A 25 2.74 11.31 0.81
CA SER A 25 2.11 12.42 0.09
C SER A 25 2.45 13.76 0.74
N LYS A 26 2.32 13.88 2.07
CA LYS A 26 2.66 15.11 2.80
C LYS A 26 4.14 15.49 2.67
N ILE A 27 5.05 14.52 2.80
CA ILE A 27 6.49 14.74 2.68
C ILE A 27 6.83 15.22 1.26
N PHE A 28 6.32 14.53 0.23
CA PHE A 28 6.55 14.93 -1.15
C PHE A 28 5.95 16.29 -1.47
N GLY A 29 4.73 16.60 -1.00
CA GLY A 29 4.10 17.92 -1.21
C GLY A 29 4.88 19.08 -0.57
N VAL A 30 5.45 18.86 0.63
CA VAL A 30 6.31 19.87 1.28
C VAL A 30 7.62 20.08 0.53
N ILE A 31 8.26 19.00 0.04
CA ILE A 31 9.54 19.09 -0.67
C ILE A 31 9.35 19.60 -2.11
N PHE A 32 8.23 19.25 -2.74
CA PHE A 32 7.93 19.51 -4.14
C PHE A 32 6.52 20.13 -4.29
N PRO A 33 6.34 21.43 -4.01
CA PRO A 33 5.01 22.07 -4.00
C PRO A 33 4.25 22.00 -5.33
N TRP A 34 4.94 21.84 -6.45
CA TRP A 34 4.31 21.65 -7.76
C TRP A 34 3.57 20.30 -7.87
N LEU A 35 3.94 19.32 -7.05
CA LEU A 35 3.22 18.05 -6.97
C LEU A 35 1.83 18.25 -6.38
N ASP A 36 1.70 19.12 -5.36
CA ASP A 36 0.41 19.48 -4.79
C ASP A 36 -0.45 20.21 -5.82
N ALA A 37 0.13 21.12 -6.61
CA ALA A 37 -0.59 21.79 -7.71
C ALA A 37 -1.10 20.79 -8.76
N GLU A 38 -0.32 19.74 -9.07
CA GLU A 38 -0.73 18.67 -9.98
C GLU A 38 -1.88 17.83 -9.40
N TYR A 39 -1.86 17.51 -8.10
CA TYR A 39 -2.99 16.82 -7.44
C TYR A 39 -4.29 17.64 -7.46
N GLN A 40 -4.21 18.96 -7.49
CA GLN A 40 -5.38 19.84 -7.60
C GLN A 40 -5.87 20.02 -9.05
N ASN A 41 -5.21 19.42 -10.04
CA ASN A 41 -5.65 19.52 -11.42
C ASN A 41 -6.87 18.61 -11.67
N GLU A 42 -8.05 19.23 -11.71
CA GLU A 42 -9.33 18.54 -11.94
C GLU A 42 -9.48 17.94 -13.34
N SER A 43 -8.62 18.32 -14.31
CA SER A 43 -8.59 17.64 -15.61
C SER A 43 -7.94 16.26 -15.55
N ILE A 44 -7.21 15.95 -14.46
CA ILE A 44 -6.49 14.69 -14.25
C ILE A 44 -7.14 13.91 -13.10
N PHE A 45 -7.38 14.58 -11.98
CA PHE A 45 -7.90 13.96 -10.76
C PHE A 45 -9.34 14.39 -10.50
N ARG A 46 -10.12 13.48 -9.92
CA ARG A 46 -11.47 13.80 -9.48
C ARG A 46 -11.43 14.72 -8.24
N PRO A 47 -12.29 15.74 -8.15
CA PRO A 47 -12.28 16.69 -7.03
C PRO A 47 -12.69 16.01 -5.72
N TRP A 48 -12.18 16.52 -4.60
CA TRP A 48 -12.44 15.97 -3.26
C TRP A 48 -13.90 16.05 -2.84
N THR A 49 -14.68 16.95 -3.43
CA THR A 49 -16.12 17.10 -3.20
C THR A 49 -16.95 15.99 -3.84
N ASP A 50 -16.37 15.22 -4.77
CA ASP A 50 -17.06 14.09 -5.39
C ASP A 50 -17.15 12.91 -4.39
N PRO A 51 -18.34 12.42 -4.04
CA PRO A 51 -18.50 11.34 -3.07
C PRO A 51 -17.75 10.06 -3.42
N LEU A 52 -17.52 9.77 -4.70
CA LEU A 52 -16.78 8.58 -5.11
C LEU A 52 -15.29 8.67 -4.74
N MET A 53 -14.74 9.87 -4.54
CA MET A 53 -13.37 10.03 -4.04
C MET A 53 -13.18 9.40 -2.66
N LEU A 54 -14.25 9.17 -1.90
CA LEU A 54 -14.15 8.45 -0.63
C LEU A 54 -13.59 7.02 -0.79
N LEU A 55 -13.79 6.39 -1.96
CA LEU A 55 -13.23 5.06 -2.24
C LEU A 55 -11.70 5.05 -2.30
N TYR A 56 -11.06 6.18 -2.62
CA TYR A 56 -9.60 6.32 -2.55
C TYR A 56 -9.07 6.05 -1.14
N PHE A 57 -9.80 6.49 -0.11
CA PHE A 57 -9.44 6.26 1.29
C PHE A 57 -9.78 4.85 1.78
N ALA A 58 -10.72 4.17 1.13
CA ALA A 58 -11.06 2.77 1.40
C ALA A 58 -10.05 1.79 0.76
N TYR A 59 -9.41 2.18 -0.34
CA TYR A 59 -8.49 1.35 -1.11
C TYR A 59 -7.37 0.68 -0.27
N PRO A 60 -6.67 1.37 0.65
CA PRO A 60 -5.62 0.74 1.46
C PRO A 60 -6.13 -0.45 2.29
N PHE A 61 -7.37 -0.38 2.78
CA PHE A 61 -7.99 -1.45 3.57
C PHE A 61 -8.36 -2.66 2.71
N LEU A 62 -8.92 -2.41 1.53
CA LEU A 62 -9.17 -3.47 0.55
C LEU A 62 -7.86 -4.16 0.17
N LEU A 63 -6.83 -3.38 -0.12
CA LEU A 63 -5.50 -3.89 -0.44
C LEU A 63 -4.92 -4.71 0.72
N GLY A 64 -4.96 -4.19 1.94
CA GLY A 64 -4.46 -4.86 3.13
C GLY A 64 -5.09 -6.24 3.34
N ILE A 65 -6.41 -6.37 3.16
CA ILE A 65 -7.13 -7.65 3.25
C ILE A 65 -6.67 -8.63 2.17
N ILE A 66 -6.55 -8.19 0.92
CA ILE A 66 -6.08 -9.03 -0.19
C ILE A 66 -4.63 -9.49 0.06
N LEU A 67 -3.77 -8.60 0.53
CA LEU A 67 -2.38 -8.93 0.86
C LEU A 67 -2.28 -9.88 2.05
N ALA A 68 -3.11 -9.73 3.08
CA ALA A 68 -3.15 -10.66 4.22
C ALA A 68 -3.56 -12.07 3.76
N TRP A 69 -4.55 -12.17 2.87
CA TRP A 69 -4.95 -13.43 2.26
C TRP A 69 -3.82 -14.05 1.44
N PHE A 70 -3.10 -13.25 0.66
CA PHE A 70 -1.98 -13.72 -0.16
C PHE A 70 -0.81 -14.19 0.72
N TRP A 71 -0.48 -13.43 1.76
CA TRP A 71 0.53 -13.78 2.75
C TRP A 71 0.29 -15.16 3.37
N GLN A 72 -0.95 -15.49 3.76
CA GLN A 72 -1.26 -16.82 4.33
C GLN A 72 -0.93 -17.98 3.39
N LYS A 73 -0.89 -17.75 2.07
CA LYS A 73 -0.55 -18.76 1.06
C LYS A 73 0.93 -18.81 0.73
N THR A 74 1.64 -17.71 0.91
CA THR A 74 3.03 -17.57 0.43
C THR A 74 4.05 -17.43 1.55
N LYS A 75 3.65 -17.28 2.81
CA LYS A 75 4.57 -17.03 3.93
C LYS A 75 5.64 -18.11 4.11
N SER A 76 5.35 -19.37 3.78
CA SER A 76 6.35 -20.45 3.79
C SER A 76 7.42 -20.30 2.70
N ILE A 77 7.09 -19.63 1.58
CA ILE A 77 8.01 -19.35 0.46
C ILE A 77 8.92 -18.17 0.82
N PHE A 78 8.35 -17.11 1.41
CA PHE A 78 9.12 -15.91 1.77
C PHE A 78 9.86 -16.04 3.12
N GLY A 79 9.38 -16.93 3.99
CA GLY A 79 9.85 -17.10 5.36
C GLY A 79 8.98 -16.34 6.37
N GLU A 80 8.72 -16.95 7.53
CA GLU A 80 7.82 -16.40 8.56
C GLU A 80 8.54 -15.46 9.55
N ASN A 81 9.55 -14.73 9.08
CA ASN A 81 10.32 -13.76 9.85
C ASN A 81 10.26 -12.38 9.20
N ILE A 82 10.79 -11.35 9.88
CA ILE A 82 10.72 -9.96 9.39
C ILE A 82 11.32 -9.83 7.98
N LYS A 83 12.44 -10.53 7.69
CA LYS A 83 13.07 -10.51 6.37
C LYS A 83 12.12 -11.09 5.30
N GLY A 84 11.37 -12.14 5.62
CA GLY A 84 10.35 -12.70 4.73
C GLY A 84 9.18 -11.76 4.50
N GLY A 85 8.71 -11.05 5.53
CA GLY A 85 7.70 -9.99 5.38
C GLY A 85 8.18 -8.85 4.48
N VAL A 86 9.43 -8.40 4.64
CA VAL A 86 10.05 -7.38 3.77
C VAL A 86 10.13 -7.88 2.33
N ASN A 87 10.65 -9.10 2.12
CA ASN A 87 10.76 -9.70 0.79
C ASN A 87 9.40 -9.83 0.10
N PHE A 88 8.36 -10.23 0.84
CA PHE A 88 6.99 -10.28 0.34
C PHE A 88 6.52 -8.91 -0.17
N GLY A 89 6.72 -7.86 0.64
CA GLY A 89 6.33 -6.49 0.27
C GLY A 89 7.09 -5.98 -0.96
N VAL A 90 8.40 -6.20 -1.01
CA VAL A 90 9.25 -5.80 -2.16
C VAL A 90 8.82 -6.53 -3.43
N VAL A 91 8.59 -7.84 -3.37
CA VAL A 91 8.17 -8.63 -4.54
C VAL A 91 6.77 -8.18 -4.99
N TYR A 92 5.82 -8.00 -4.08
CA TYR A 92 4.50 -7.46 -4.41
C TYR A 92 4.61 -6.08 -5.09
N TRP A 93 5.41 -5.17 -4.56
CA TRP A 93 5.63 -3.86 -5.15
C TRP A 93 6.23 -3.98 -6.56
N ALA A 94 7.24 -4.83 -6.74
CA ALA A 94 7.90 -5.01 -8.03
C ALA A 94 6.93 -5.53 -9.10
N ILE A 95 6.07 -6.51 -8.77
CA ILE A 95 5.14 -7.10 -9.74
C ILE A 95 3.92 -6.22 -10.03
N THR A 96 3.53 -5.34 -9.10
CA THR A 96 2.31 -4.53 -9.24
C THR A 96 2.62 -3.08 -9.57
N SER A 97 3.47 -2.45 -8.78
CA SER A 97 3.74 -1.02 -8.87
C SER A 97 4.63 -0.70 -10.05
N ILE A 98 5.68 -1.47 -10.36
CA ILE A 98 6.52 -1.16 -11.53
C ILE A 98 5.70 -1.21 -12.84
N PRO A 99 4.95 -2.29 -13.15
CA PRO A 99 4.10 -2.30 -14.35
C PRO A 99 2.98 -1.26 -14.29
N GLY A 100 2.34 -1.09 -13.13
CA GLY A 100 1.26 -0.11 -12.94
C GLY A 100 1.71 1.33 -13.17
N MET A 101 2.89 1.69 -12.65
CA MET A 101 3.49 3.00 -12.84
C MET A 101 3.96 3.21 -14.28
N PHE A 102 4.48 2.16 -14.93
CA PHE A 102 4.86 2.23 -16.33
C PHE A 102 3.67 2.50 -17.26
N ILE A 103 2.56 1.79 -17.08
CA ILE A 103 1.35 2.05 -17.87
C ILE A 103 0.75 3.42 -17.53
N THR A 104 0.76 3.82 -16.26
CA THR A 104 0.24 5.12 -15.85
C THR A 104 1.03 6.26 -16.48
N TYR A 105 2.36 6.20 -16.44
CA TYR A 105 3.21 7.22 -17.07
C TYR A 105 3.05 7.27 -18.59
N SER A 106 2.80 6.14 -19.24
CA SER A 106 2.66 6.08 -20.70
C SER A 106 1.25 6.40 -21.21
N SER A 107 0.22 6.43 -20.35
CA SER A 107 -1.17 6.65 -20.75
C SER A 107 -1.88 7.84 -20.09
N PHE A 108 -1.40 8.31 -18.93
CA PHE A 108 -1.97 9.45 -18.21
C PHE A 108 -1.04 10.67 -18.33
N GLN A 109 -1.64 11.86 -18.27
CA GLN A 109 -0.92 13.13 -18.32
C GLN A 109 -0.40 13.53 -16.93
N VAL A 110 0.36 12.63 -16.30
CA VAL A 110 0.97 12.85 -14.98
C VAL A 110 2.48 13.02 -15.09
N SER A 111 3.06 13.81 -14.20
CA SER A 111 4.50 14.03 -14.17
C SER A 111 5.25 12.78 -13.72
N LEU A 112 6.51 12.65 -14.18
CA LEU A 112 7.39 11.58 -13.71
C LEU A 112 7.58 11.62 -12.19
N LEU A 113 7.57 12.82 -11.59
CA LEU A 113 7.70 12.96 -10.14
C LEU A 113 6.48 12.38 -9.40
N MET A 114 5.27 12.57 -9.93
CA MET A 114 4.05 11.95 -9.40
C MET A 114 4.19 10.42 -9.37
N ILE A 115 4.62 9.85 -10.50
CA ILE A 115 4.87 8.42 -10.62
C ILE A 115 5.90 7.91 -9.61
N ILE A 116 7.02 8.63 -9.44
CA ILE A 116 8.05 8.29 -8.46
C ILE A 116 7.47 8.35 -7.04
N SER A 117 6.71 9.40 -6.71
CA SER A 117 6.12 9.57 -5.37
C SER A 117 5.18 8.42 -5.01
N TRP A 118 4.32 8.01 -5.94
CA TRP A 118 3.40 6.88 -5.77
C TRP A 118 4.13 5.56 -5.67
N SER A 119 5.15 5.35 -6.50
CA SER A 119 5.95 4.13 -6.47
C SER A 119 6.67 3.97 -5.13
N VAL A 120 7.28 5.04 -4.61
CA VAL A 120 7.95 5.05 -3.30
C VAL A 120 6.95 4.81 -2.17
N ALA A 121 5.81 5.50 -2.18
CA ALA A 121 4.75 5.31 -1.18
C ALA A 121 4.23 3.85 -1.19
N GLY A 122 4.02 3.28 -2.38
CA GLY A 122 3.60 1.89 -2.57
C GLY A 122 4.62 0.89 -2.01
N LEU A 123 5.92 1.10 -2.25
CA LEU A 123 6.98 0.24 -1.70
C LEU A 123 6.99 0.27 -0.17
N ILE A 124 6.96 1.46 0.41
CA ILE A 124 6.95 1.63 1.87
C ILE A 124 5.72 0.94 2.46
N GLY A 125 4.53 1.21 1.92
CA GLY A 125 3.28 0.60 2.38
C GLY A 125 3.31 -0.92 2.29
N ALA A 126 3.78 -1.49 1.17
CA ALA A 126 3.87 -2.93 0.95
C ALA A 126 4.83 -3.62 1.93
N VAL A 127 6.00 -3.03 2.17
CA VAL A 127 6.99 -3.55 3.12
C VAL A 127 6.42 -3.52 4.54
N LEU A 128 5.81 -2.41 4.94
CA LEU A 128 5.20 -2.29 6.26
C LEU A 128 4.04 -3.29 6.46
N ALA A 129 3.21 -3.51 5.44
CA ALA A 129 2.17 -4.54 5.46
C ALA A 129 2.75 -5.94 5.71
N GLY A 130 3.82 -6.30 4.99
CA GLY A 130 4.53 -7.56 5.21
C GLY A 130 5.05 -7.73 6.64
N ILE A 131 5.62 -6.66 7.22
CA ILE A 131 6.06 -6.65 8.63
C ILE A 131 4.88 -6.85 9.59
N VAL A 132 3.74 -6.20 9.34
CA VAL A 132 2.52 -6.38 10.13
C VAL A 132 2.07 -7.84 10.09
N PHE A 133 2.05 -8.46 8.91
CA PHE A 133 1.61 -9.85 8.78
C PHE A 133 2.49 -10.83 9.55
N VAL A 134 3.82 -10.68 9.48
CA VAL A 134 4.76 -11.51 10.26
C VAL A 134 4.51 -11.37 11.76
N LYS A 135 4.32 -10.13 12.24
CA LYS A 135 4.09 -9.87 13.67
C LYS A 135 2.79 -10.51 14.16
N LEU A 136 1.71 -10.40 13.39
CA LEU A 136 0.40 -10.94 13.76
C LEU A 136 0.29 -12.45 13.52
N ASP A 137 1.13 -13.03 12.66
CA ASP A 137 1.22 -14.48 12.47
C ASP A 137 2.11 -15.20 13.48
N SER A 138 3.02 -14.47 14.15
CA SER A 138 3.97 -15.05 15.08
C SER A 138 3.28 -15.78 16.25
N PRO A 139 3.76 -16.97 16.66
CA PRO A 139 3.14 -17.82 17.69
C PRO A 139 2.84 -17.13 19.03
N MET A 140 3.59 -16.08 19.37
CA MET A 140 3.42 -15.31 20.61
C MET A 140 2.05 -14.59 20.72
N LEU A 141 1.41 -14.25 19.60
CA LEU A 141 0.11 -13.56 19.59
C LEU A 141 -1.06 -14.49 19.25
N THR A 142 -0.80 -15.63 18.62
CA THR A 142 -1.83 -16.61 18.22
C THR A 142 -2.54 -17.26 19.42
N ASN A 143 -1.93 -17.23 20.61
CA ASN A 143 -2.53 -17.75 21.84
C ASN A 143 -3.42 -16.73 22.59
N LYS A 144 -3.64 -15.53 22.04
CA LYS A 144 -4.41 -14.45 22.69
C LYS A 144 -5.60 -13.92 21.87
N ILE A 145 -5.90 -14.50 20.70
CA ILE A 145 -6.98 -14.05 19.79
C ILE A 145 -7.97 -15.17 19.54
#